data_AF-A0A925B4C0-F1
#
_entry.id   AF-A0A925B4C0-F1
#
_cell.length_a   1.000
_cell.length_b   1.000
_cell.length_c   1.000
_cell.angle_alpha   90.00
_cell.angle_beta   90.00
_cell.angle_gamma   90.00
#
_symmetry.space_group_name_H-M   'P 1'
#
loop_
_entity.id
_entity.type
_entity.pdbx_description
1 polymer ?
#
loop_
_entity_poly.entity_id
_entity_poly.type
_entity_poly.pdbx_seq_one_letter_code
_entity_poly.pdbx_strand_id
1 'polypeptide(L)' 'MGLTREIRAIVAQGGDIDRAVATAGLDERGRWLLFDDYNGRNVTGAFKELEWE' A
#
# COMPACT_ATOMS: atom_id res chain seq x y z
N MET A 1 -3.02 -1.42 -10.59
CA MET A 1 -1.87 -0.49 -10.70
C MET A 1 -0.70 -1.19 -10.01
N GLY A 2 0.25 -0.57 -9.30
CA GLY A 2 1.29 -1.32 -8.56
C GLY A 2 1.47 -0.70 -7.19
N LEU A 3 1.71 -1.52 -6.15
CA LEU A 3 1.65 -1.13 -4.73
C LEU A 3 2.33 0.22 -4.42
N THR A 4 3.60 0.39 -4.77
CA THR A 4 4.37 1.62 -4.51
C THR A 4 3.73 2.86 -5.13
N ARG A 5 3.19 2.75 -6.36
CA ARG A 5 2.55 3.88 -7.05
C ARG A 5 1.25 4.27 -6.37
N GLU A 6 0.47 3.29 -5.94
CA GLU A 6 -0.78 3.51 -5.23
C GLU A 6 -0.53 4.19 -3.89
N ILE A 7 0.50 3.76 -3.15
CA ILE A 7 0.90 4.40 -1.88
C ILE A 7 1.34 5.85 -2.11
N ARG A 8 2.21 6.14 -3.10
CA ARG A 8 2.59 7.52 -3.43
C ARG A 8 1.38 8.40 -3.76
N ALA A 9 0.41 7.86 -4.48
CA ALA A 9 -0.81 8.60 -4.81
C ALA A 9 -1.64 8.92 -3.56
N ILE A 10 -1.67 8.02 -2.56
CA ILE A 10 -2.36 8.23 -1.28
C ILE A 10 -1.65 9.31 -0.46
N VAL A 11 -0.32 9.23 -0.33
CA VAL A 11 0.49 10.25 0.38
C VAL A 11 0.31 11.63 -0.26
N ALA A 12 0.40 11.72 -1.59
CA ALA A 12 0.21 12.98 -2.32
C ALA A 12 -1.20 13.60 -2.14
N GLN A 13 -2.19 12.78 -1.77
CA GLN A 13 -3.56 13.23 -1.45
C GLN A 13 -3.76 13.56 0.03
N GLY A 14 -2.70 13.50 0.86
CA GLY A 14 -2.79 13.67 2.30
C GLY A 14 -3.51 12.52 3.02
N GLY A 15 -3.54 11.32 2.41
CA GLY A 15 -4.09 10.13 3.04
C GLY A 15 -3.13 9.52 4.07
N ASP A 16 -3.71 8.85 5.06
CA ASP A 16 -2.98 8.19 6.15
C ASP A 16 -2.70 6.71 5.89
N ILE A 17 -2.01 6.10 6.85
CA ILE A 17 -1.61 4.68 6.80
C ILE A 17 -2.82 3.74 6.81
N ASP A 18 -3.91 4.10 7.48
CA ASP A 18 -5.13 3.28 7.54
C ASP A 18 -5.81 3.23 6.17
N ARG A 19 -5.93 4.39 5.49
CA ARG A 19 -6.40 4.44 4.10
C ARG A 19 -5.50 3.64 3.17
N ALA A 20 -4.17 3.73 3.35
CA ALA A 20 -3.22 2.95 2.56
C ALA A 20 -3.46 1.45 2.73
N VAL A 21 -3.52 0.95 3.96
CA VAL A 21 -3.75 -0.48 4.25
C VAL A 21 -5.09 -0.97 3.68
N ALA A 22 -6.13 -0.13 3.72
CA ALA A 22 -7.45 -0.49 3.23
C ALA A 22 -7.56 -0.54 1.69
N THR A 23 -6.72 0.20 0.95
CA THR A 23 -6.95 0.43 -0.48
C THR A 23 -5.78 0.11 -1.40
N ALA A 24 -4.54 0.10 -0.91
CA ALA A 24 -3.36 -0.13 -1.74
C ALA A 24 -3.10 -1.63 -1.98
N GLY A 25 -2.76 -1.96 -3.21
CA GLY A 25 -2.36 -3.29 -3.63
C GLY A 25 -3.51 -4.27 -3.90
N LEU A 26 -4.78 -3.85 -3.83
CA LEU A 26 -5.92 -4.78 -3.97
C LEU A 26 -5.89 -5.61 -5.27
N ASP A 27 -5.41 -5.02 -6.38
CA ASP A 27 -5.24 -5.71 -7.67
C ASP A 27 -4.18 -6.83 -7.64
N GLU A 28 -3.34 -6.89 -6.60
CA GLU A 28 -2.30 -7.91 -6.43
C GLU A 28 -2.83 -9.16 -5.74
N ARG A 29 -4.07 -9.15 -5.21
CA ARG A 29 -4.65 -10.28 -4.47
C ARG A 29 -4.71 -11.58 -5.26
N GLY A 30 -5.00 -11.51 -6.56
CA GLY A 30 -4.99 -12.67 -7.45
C GLY A 30 -3.59 -13.08 -7.94
N ARG A 31 -2.56 -12.28 -7.64
CA ARG A 31 -1.19 -12.45 -8.15
C ARG A 31 -0.21 -12.90 -7.07
N TRP A 32 -0.44 -12.55 -5.81
CA TRP A 32 0.46 -12.86 -4.70
C TRP A 32 -0.10 -13.99 -3.84
N LEU A 33 0.67 -15.07 -3.71
CA LEU A 33 0.27 -16.28 -2.97
C LEU A 33 -0.14 -15.99 -1.52
N LEU A 34 0.54 -15.05 -0.86
CA LEU A 34 0.34 -14.71 0.56
C LEU A 34 -0.27 -13.32 0.73
N PHE A 35 -1.09 -12.87 -0.23
CA PHE A 35 -1.63 -11.51 -0.22
C PHE A 35 -2.35 -11.18 1.08
N ASP A 36 -3.28 -12.03 1.51
CA ASP A 36 -4.12 -11.78 2.68
C ASP A 36 -3.30 -11.71 3.98
N ASP A 37 -2.16 -12.42 4.04
CA ASP A 37 -1.27 -12.44 5.20
C ASP A 37 -0.25 -11.29 5.20
N TYR A 38 0.22 -10.85 4.02
CA TYR A 38 1.37 -9.95 3.91
C TYR A 38 1.04 -8.54 3.39
N ASN A 39 -0.08 -8.34 2.68
CA ASN A 39 -0.33 -7.05 2.02
C ASN A 39 -0.36 -5.90 3.03
N GLY A 40 -1.07 -6.04 4.15
CA GLY A 40 -1.12 -4.98 5.18
C GLY A 40 0.26 -4.61 5.73
N ARG A 41 1.13 -5.61 5.95
CA ARG A 41 2.51 -5.38 6.40
C ARG A 41 3.36 -4.72 5.32
N ASN A 42 3.22 -5.16 4.06
CA ASN A 42 3.93 -4.58 2.92
C ASN A 42 3.52 -3.11 2.72
N VAL A 43 2.22 -2.81 2.81
CA VAL A 43 1.69 -1.45 2.74
C VAL A 43 2.24 -0.60 3.88
N THR A 44 2.17 -1.08 5.13
CA THR A 44 2.68 -0.36 6.31
C THR A 44 4.16 -0.03 6.16
N GLY A 45 4.97 -0.99 5.72
CA GLY A 45 6.41 -0.80 5.50
C GLY A 45 6.68 0.23 4.40
N ALA A 46 6.05 0.07 3.23
CA ALA A 46 6.23 0.98 2.12
C ALA A 46 5.71 2.40 2.40
N PHE A 47 4.59 2.55 3.11
CA PHE A 47 4.05 3.85 3.50
C PHE A 47 5.05 4.64 4.34
N LYS A 48 5.67 4.01 5.35
CA LYS A 48 6.67 4.64 6.21
C LYS A 48 7.91 5.13 5.48
N GLU A 49 8.31 4.46 4.40
CA GLU A 49 9.43 4.91 3.58
C GLU A 49 9.03 6.07 2.67
N LEU A 50 7.82 6.00 2.10
CA LEU A 50 7.33 6.94 1.09
C LEU A 50 6.71 8.22 1.66
N GLU A 51 6.28 8.23 2.92
CA GLU A 51 5.68 9.41 3.57
C GLU A 51 6.70 10.54 3.82
N TRP A 52 8.00 10.24 3.69
CA TRP A 52 9.11 11.18 3.89
C TRP A 52 9.92 11.50 2.61
N GLU A 53 9.50 10.97 1.44
CA GLU A 53 10.05 11.35 0.12
C GLU A 53 9.58 12.74 -0.32
#